data_AF-A0A354AYF0-F1
#
_entry.id   AF-A0A354AYF0-F1
#
_cell.length_a   1.000
_cell.length_b   1.000
_cell.length_c   1.000
_cell.angle_alpha   90.00
_cell.angle_beta   90.00
_cell.angle_gamma   90.00
#
_symmetry.space_group_name_H-M   'P 1'
#
loop_
_entity.id
_entity.type
_entity.pdbx_description
1 polymer ?
#
loop_
_entity_poly.entity_id
_entity_poly.type
_entity_poly.pdbx_seq_one_letter_code
_entity_poly.pdbx_strand_id
1 'polypeptide(L)' 'MESKPTSAQHAPTLDAIQLMLRDLHTRHEEIRHKAAFRGCTRELLEVQQELVDYLLTKKSHLMGQEASGSAPKRNYNSFV' A
#
# COMPACT_ATOMS: atom_id res chain seq x y z
N MET A 1 -2.47 -9.72 -33.07
CA MET A 1 -2.90 -8.47 -32.42
C MET A 1 -2.37 -8.49 -30.99
N GLU A 2 -1.31 -7.73 -30.77
CA GLU A 2 -0.57 -7.61 -29.50
C GLU A 2 -1.50 -7.04 -28.42
N SER A 3 -1.89 -7.86 -27.45
CA SER A 3 -2.81 -7.46 -26.38
C SER A 3 -2.00 -7.06 -25.15
N LYS A 4 -1.89 -5.74 -24.95
CA LYS A 4 -1.16 -5.07 -23.87
C LYS A 4 -1.68 -5.56 -22.49
N PRO A 5 -0.80 -6.00 -21.56
CA PRO A 5 -1.23 -6.74 -20.39
C PRO A 5 -1.78 -5.84 -19.29
N THR A 6 -2.84 -6.34 -18.65
CA THR A 6 -3.32 -6.27 -17.25
C THR A 6 -2.50 -5.51 -16.18
N SER A 7 -1.91 -4.37 -16.49
CA SER A 7 -1.14 -3.56 -15.53
C SER A 7 -2.00 -2.55 -14.75
N ALA A 8 -3.25 -2.34 -15.17
CA ALA A 8 -4.08 -1.21 -14.71
C ALA A 8 -4.94 -1.48 -13.46
N GLN A 9 -5.20 -2.74 -13.08
CA GLN A 9 -6.20 -3.04 -12.03
C GLN A 9 -5.70 -2.83 -10.60
N HIS A 10 -4.38 -2.91 -10.37
CA HIS A 10 -3.78 -2.66 -9.06
C HIS A 10 -2.89 -1.40 -9.03
N ALA A 11 -2.67 -0.74 -10.16
CA ALA A 11 -1.82 0.45 -10.24
C ALA A 11 -2.20 1.54 -9.22
N PRO A 12 -3.48 1.95 -9.07
CA PRO A 12 -3.84 2.97 -8.07
C PRO A 12 -3.58 2.54 -6.63
N THR A 13 -3.75 1.25 -6.32
CA THR A 13 -3.50 0.72 -4.98
C THR A 13 -2.00 0.61 -4.68
N LEU A 14 -1.21 0.19 -5.67
CA LEU A 14 0.25 0.15 -5.56
C LEU A 14 0.84 1.55 -5.41
N ASP A 15 0.32 2.52 -6.15
CA ASP A 15 0.72 3.93 -6.05
C ASP A 15 0.37 4.51 -4.67
N ALA A 16 -0.85 4.23 -4.18
CA ALA A 16 -1.24 4.62 -2.82
C ALA A 16 -0.32 4.01 -1.75
N ILE A 17 0.05 2.74 -1.88
CA ILE A 17 1.00 2.08 -0.96
C ILE A 17 2.38 2.76 -1.03
N GLN A 18 2.86 3.11 -2.21
CA GLN A 18 4.14 3.82 -2.36
C GLN A 18 4.12 5.21 -1.73
N LEU A 19 3.03 5.95 -1.90
CA LEU A 19 2.84 7.25 -1.26
C LEU A 19 2.84 7.12 0.27
N MET A 20 2.20 6.06 0.80
CA MET A 20 2.15 5.83 2.24
C MET A 20 3.50 5.44 2.83
N LEU A 21 4.27 4.58 2.15
CA LEU A 21 5.64 4.27 2.55
C LEU A 21 6.53 5.52 2.58
N ARG A 22 6.37 6.42 1.60
CA ARG A 22 7.10 7.70 1.57
C ARG A 22 6.70 8.61 2.73
N ASP A 23 5.41 8.71 3.04
CA ASP A 23 4.92 9.50 4.16
C ASP A 23 5.43 8.97 5.50
N LEU A 24 5.37 7.65 5.71
CA LEU A 24 5.91 7.00 6.91
C LEU A 24 7.41 7.24 7.08
N HIS A 25 8.20 7.28 6.00
CA HIS A 25 9.63 7.61 6.09
C HIS A 25 9.91 9.12 6.27
N THR A 26 8.91 9.98 6.07
CA THR A 26 9.08 11.41 6.22
C THR A 26 9.27 11.78 7.69
N ARG A 27 10.18 12.73 7.93
CA ARG A 27 10.43 13.24 9.27
C ARG A 27 9.38 14.28 9.65
N HIS A 28 8.29 13.81 10.26
CA HIS A 28 7.24 14.66 10.81
C HIS A 28 7.63 15.20 12.21
N GLU A 29 8.28 16.36 12.24
CA GLU A 29 8.75 17.03 13.47
C GLU A 29 7.63 17.23 14.51
N GLU A 30 6.43 17.61 14.09
CA GLU A 30 5.29 17.83 14.99
C GLU A 30 4.86 16.54 15.72
N ILE A 31 4.78 15.42 15.00
CA ILE A 31 4.41 14.12 15.56
C ILE A 31 5.47 13.66 16.55
N ARG A 32 6.75 13.82 16.20
CA ARG A 32 7.89 13.45 17.07
C ARG A 32 7.93 14.29 18.35
N HIS A 33 7.68 15.59 18.26
CA HIS A 33 7.57 16.45 19.43
C HIS A 33 6.42 16.02 20.34
N LYS A 34 5.24 15.71 19.78
CA LYS A 34 4.10 15.22 20.55
C LYS A 34 4.39 13.88 21.24
N ALA A 35 5.07 12.96 20.56
CA ALA A 35 5.46 11.67 21.13
C ALA A 35 6.51 11.82 22.24
N ALA A 36 7.51 12.69 22.04
CA ALA A 36 8.50 13.00 23.07
C ALA A 36 7.84 13.63 24.31
N PHE A 37 6.92 14.58 24.10
CA PHE A 37 6.16 15.21 25.19
C PHE A 37 5.32 14.21 25.98
N ARG A 38 4.74 13.21 25.29
CA ARG A 38 3.94 12.14 25.91
C ARG A 38 4.79 10.97 26.45
N GLY A 39 6.10 10.98 26.21
CA GLY A 39 7.00 9.88 26.58
C GLY A 39 6.82 8.59 25.77
N CYS A 40 6.19 8.66 24.59
CA CYS A 40 5.88 7.50 23.75
C CYS A 40 6.71 7.42 22.45
N THR A 41 7.92 7.99 22.46
CA THR A 41 8.78 8.03 21.25
C THR A 41 9.15 6.64 20.74
N ARG A 42 9.41 5.68 21.63
CA ARG A 42 9.79 4.32 21.24
C ARG A 42 8.61 3.60 20.59
N GLU A 43 7.45 3.69 21.22
CA GLU A 43 6.20 3.08 20.76
C GLU A 43 5.80 3.67 19.39
N LEU A 44 6.02 4.96 19.17
CA LEU A 44 5.83 5.59 17.86
C LEU A 44 6.72 4.95 16.78
N LEU A 45 8.00 4.71 17.08
CA LEU A 45 8.94 4.11 16.13
C LEU A 45 8.63 2.64 15.87
N GLU A 46 8.24 1.88 16.90
CA GLU A 46 7.80 0.49 16.78
C GLU A 46 6.57 0.38 15.86
N VAL A 47 5.53 1.18 16.12
CA VAL A 47 4.31 1.22 15.28
C VAL A 47 4.63 1.68 13.85
N GLN A 48 5.53 2.66 13.69
CA GLN A 48 5.97 3.09 12.36
C GLN A 48 6.63 1.94 11.58
N GLN A 49 7.49 1.16 12.23
CA GLN A 49 8.16 0.02 11.62
C GLN A 49 7.15 -1.08 11.25
N GLU A 50 6.23 -1.43 12.15
CA GLU A 50 5.17 -2.40 11.88
C GLU A 50 4.31 -2.02 10.67
N LEU A 51 3.96 -0.73 10.53
CA LEU A 51 3.21 -0.22 9.40
C LEU A 51 3.99 -0.31 8.08
N VAL A 52 5.29 -0.03 8.11
CA VAL A 52 6.17 -0.18 6.94
C VAL A 52 6.20 -1.64 6.49
N ASP A 53 6.41 -2.58 7.41
CA ASP A 53 6.49 -4.02 7.11
C ASP A 53 5.16 -4.55 6.57
N TYR A 54 4.04 -4.11 7.15
CA TYR A 54 2.70 -4.43 6.66
C TYR A 54 2.48 -3.95 5.21
N LEU A 55 2.86 -2.70 4.91
CA LEU A 55 2.69 -2.13 3.57
C LEU A 55 3.61 -2.80 2.54
N LEU A 56 4.85 -3.17 2.91
CA LEU A 56 5.77 -3.92 2.05
C LEU A 56 5.25 -5.32 1.75
N THR A 57 4.70 -6.00 2.75
CA THR A 57 4.07 -7.31 2.60
C THR A 57 2.85 -7.22 1.67
N LYS A 58 1.99 -6.23 1.89
CA LYS A 58 0.81 -5.97 1.06
C LYS A 58 1.19 -5.68 -0.40
N LYS A 59 2.22 -4.86 -0.63
CA LYS A 59 2.77 -4.57 -1.96
C LYS A 59 3.25 -5.84 -2.65
N SER A 60 4.04 -6.66 -1.94
CA SER A 60 4.58 -7.91 -2.47
C SER A 60 3.47 -8.91 -2.82
N HIS A 61 2.44 -9.01 -1.99
CA HIS A 61 1.30 -9.88 -2.25
C HIS A 61 0.51 -9.46 -3.49
N LEU A 62 0.24 -8.16 -3.66
CA LEU A 62 -0.42 -7.63 -4.86
C LEU A 62 0.42 -7.87 -6.13
N MET A 63 1.75 -7.80 -6.03
CA MET A 63 2.63 -8.14 -7.15
C MET A 63 2.73 -9.65 -7.41
N GLY A 64 2.61 -10.49 -6.37
CA GLY A 64 2.70 -11.94 -6.46
C GLY A 64 1.39 -12.66 -6.83
N GLN A 65 0.24 -12.03 -6.59
CA GLN A 65 -1.08 -12.55 -7.00
C GLN A 65 -1.30 -12.53 -8.52
N GLU A 66 -0.56 -11.71 -9.27
CA GLU A 66 -0.57 -11.71 -10.74
C GLU A 66 -0.08 -13.06 -11.33
N ALA A 67 0.58 -13.92 -10.54
CA ALA A 67 1.16 -15.18 -11.03
C ALA A 67 0.20 -16.39 -10.99
N SER A 68 -0.95 -16.33 -10.31
CA SER A 68 -1.82 -17.50 -10.16
C SER A 68 -3.29 -17.13 -9.94
N GLY A 69 -4.07 -17.02 -11.02
CA GLY A 69 -5.49 -16.71 -10.89
C GLY A 69 -6.32 -16.71 -12.17
N SER A 70 -6.29 -17.81 -12.93
CA SER A 70 -7.33 -18.09 -13.93
C SER A 70 -8.69 -18.30 -13.25
N ALA A 71 -9.66 -17.42 -13.47
CA ALA A 71 -11.09 -17.78 -13.53
C ALA A 71 -11.94 -16.65 -14.16
N PRO A 72 -12.94 -16.98 -15.00
CA PRO A 72 -13.58 -16.01 -15.89
C PRO A 72 -14.96 -15.50 -15.43
N LYS A 73 -15.34 -14.37 -16.03
CA LYS A 73 -16.69 -13.78 -16.18
C LYS A 73 -17.41 -13.30 -14.91
N ARG A 74 -17.71 -12.00 -14.92
CA ARG A 74 -19.10 -11.52 -14.77
C ARG A 74 -19.27 -10.20 -15.52
N ASN A 75 -19.96 -10.30 -16.66
CA ASN A 75 -20.56 -9.17 -17.37
C ASN A 75 -21.72 -8.66 -16.51
N TYR A 76 -21.67 -7.41 -16.06
CA TYR A 76 -22.84 -6.71 -15.59
C TYR A 76 -23.16 -5.60 -16.59
N ASN A 77 -24.26 -5.85 -17.30
CA ASN A 77 -24.83 -5.04 -18.35
C ASN A 77 -24.99 -3.56 -17.95
N SER A 78 -24.75 -2.73 -18.97
CA SER A 78 -25.52 -1.54 -19.36
C SER A 78 -26.48 -0.95 -18.34
N PHE A 79 -26.23 0.30 -17.96
CA PHE A 79 -27.29 1.25 -17.71
C PHE A 79 -26.95 2.55 -18.42
N VAL A 80 -27.77 2.83 -19.45
CA VAL A 80 -28.21 4.12 -20.03
C VAL A 80 -27.22 5.27 -20.10
#